data_AF-A0A5B0WZP4-F1
#
_entry.id   AF-A0A5B0WZP4-F1
#
_cell.length_a   1.000
_cell.length_b   1.000
_cell.length_c   1.000
_cell.angle_alpha   90.00
_cell.angle_beta   90.00
_cell.angle_gamma   90.00
#
_symmetry.space_group_name_H-M   'P 1'
#
loop_
_entity.id
_entity.type
_entity.pdbx_description
1 polymer ?
#
loop_
_entity_poly.entity_id
_entity_poly.type
_entity_poly.pdbx_seq_one_letter_code
_entity_poly.pdbx_strand_id
1 'polypeptide(L)'
;MSLVNEKEECLLIETLKSHIPNVEELLNPAVEESEINLFESMMNCKFPEDFRKLYMNSNGEGEQIFGVMAGLGWMNIESIVSNWKSLLESAYDIISSKPDLIKDGNYREGWIPFAEDGGGSYLAIDLDPGEKGVYGQIITIDHNSSFSYVIAESLGHFFEFIDSSLRNSSIGISEEDDVIILSRESGSLLDDILALTKMDIEENSLIPVSGFWEEYFKDDVESGFVSSKTLKKKRMVFIRADQAQKYGALSLDILTHMVNLKELIIHADEITNFDVLKRLPSLAELVIGSEAFKESDLEYLVSLDGLRQLTLIGLPLKDIHKLKDIKKLKSLRLCRMNSIDRELIGTIKKLKELSLEEMEVGDLLYISNLSKLIKLELKQVTIPHLSFLKGLKNLTFFETDSFAIDESHIEVIGELKKLKQFTYPVGDLTILKNCMSLKQIGVDASRLKGLEEISDCNIVDITIFHATSKENAKSVVAEFNKYFKLQSYGWQVTWKD
;
A
#
# COMPACT_ATOMS: atom_id res chain seq x y z
N MET A 1 -33.67 25.38 -10.19
CA MET A 1 -35.01 24.76 -10.25
C MET A 1 -35.95 25.58 -9.37
N SER A 2 -37.25 25.66 -9.65
CA SER A 2 -38.17 26.45 -8.81
C SER A 2 -38.30 25.80 -7.43
N LEU A 3 -38.09 26.56 -6.35
CA LEU A 3 -38.31 26.10 -4.96
C LEU A 3 -39.79 26.00 -4.58
N VAL A 4 -40.65 26.40 -5.50
CA VAL A 4 -42.09 26.39 -5.31
C VAL A 4 -42.76 25.54 -6.38
N ASN A 5 -43.80 24.82 -5.97
CA ASN A 5 -44.67 24.09 -6.89
C ASN A 5 -45.52 25.07 -7.74
N GLU A 6 -46.37 24.54 -8.63
CA GLU A 6 -47.27 25.36 -9.48
C GLU A 6 -48.25 26.26 -8.69
N LYS A 7 -48.35 26.09 -7.36
CA LYS A 7 -49.19 26.86 -6.44
C LYS A 7 -48.40 27.80 -5.52
N GLU A 8 -47.12 28.03 -5.80
CA GLU A 8 -46.21 28.87 -5.01
C GLU A 8 -45.86 28.33 -3.60
N GLU A 9 -46.16 27.06 -3.31
CA GLU A 9 -45.85 26.45 -2.00
C GLU A 9 -44.39 25.95 -1.96
N CYS A 10 -43.70 26.17 -0.84
CA CYS A 10 -42.32 25.72 -0.62
C CYS A 10 -42.21 24.18 -0.68
N LEU A 11 -41.35 23.65 -1.56
CA LEU A 11 -41.19 22.21 -1.81
C LEU A 11 -40.81 21.42 -0.54
N LEU A 12 -40.00 22.00 0.35
CA LEU A 12 -39.65 21.36 1.63
C LEU A 12 -40.87 21.18 2.51
N ILE A 13 -41.67 22.24 2.68
CA ILE A 13 -42.87 22.21 3.54
C ILE A 13 -43.91 21.23 2.97
N GLU A 14 -44.11 21.22 1.66
CA GLU A 14 -45.00 20.24 1.00
C GLU A 14 -44.54 18.80 1.24
N THR A 15 -43.24 18.54 1.08
CA THR A 15 -42.62 17.24 1.35
C THR A 15 -42.87 16.82 2.79
N LEU A 16 -42.61 17.70 3.74
CA LEU A 16 -42.80 17.42 5.17
C LEU A 16 -44.27 17.20 5.51
N LYS A 17 -45.20 18.01 4.98
CA LYS A 17 -46.65 17.86 5.19
C LYS A 17 -47.18 16.48 4.79
N SER A 18 -46.60 15.88 3.75
CA SER A 18 -47.02 14.54 3.31
C SER A 18 -46.68 13.43 4.31
N HIS A 19 -45.75 13.69 5.24
CA HIS A 19 -45.33 12.75 6.29
C HIS A 19 -45.73 13.21 7.71
N ILE A 20 -45.78 14.52 7.95
CA ILE A 20 -46.10 15.19 9.21
C ILE A 20 -47.19 16.23 8.92
N PRO A 21 -48.49 15.85 8.99
CA PRO A 21 -49.60 16.69 8.51
C PRO A 21 -49.71 18.07 9.15
N ASN A 22 -49.24 18.23 10.40
CA ASN A 22 -49.27 19.47 11.19
C ASN A 22 -47.91 20.21 11.23
N VAL A 23 -46.97 19.89 10.34
CA VAL A 23 -45.60 20.43 10.39
C VAL A 23 -45.52 21.96 10.43
N GLU A 24 -46.43 22.67 9.77
CA GLU A 24 -46.45 24.14 9.77
C GLU A 24 -46.68 24.74 11.17
N GLU A 25 -47.37 24.03 12.06
CA GLU A 25 -47.59 24.46 13.45
C GLU A 25 -46.35 24.21 14.32
N LEU A 26 -45.42 23.36 13.85
CA LEU A 26 -44.19 22.97 14.55
C LEU A 26 -42.98 23.79 14.12
N LEU A 27 -43.05 24.50 12.98
CA LEU A 27 -42.00 25.38 12.48
C LEU A 27 -42.14 26.80 13.04
N ASN A 28 -41.05 27.56 13.05
CA ASN A 28 -41.11 28.97 13.44
C ASN A 28 -41.83 29.81 12.38
N PRO A 29 -42.54 30.88 12.77
CA PRO A 29 -43.19 31.81 11.85
C PRO A 29 -42.26 32.35 10.78
N ALA A 30 -42.80 32.68 9.61
CA ALA A 30 -42.09 33.31 8.51
C ALA A 30 -41.37 34.61 8.90
N VAL A 31 -40.25 34.87 8.24
CA VAL A 31 -39.48 36.13 8.36
C VAL A 31 -39.97 37.15 7.35
N GLU A 32 -40.13 38.41 7.78
CA GLU A 32 -40.49 39.50 6.87
C GLU A 32 -39.33 39.87 5.93
N GLU A 33 -39.65 40.30 4.71
CA GLU A 33 -38.63 40.66 3.72
C GLU A 33 -37.65 41.73 4.23
N SER A 34 -38.15 42.66 5.05
CA SER A 34 -37.33 43.72 5.66
C SER A 34 -36.27 43.20 6.63
N GLU A 35 -36.54 42.08 7.32
CA GLU A 35 -35.61 41.44 8.24
C GLU A 35 -34.53 40.71 7.46
N ILE A 36 -34.91 39.95 6.41
CA ILE A 36 -33.94 39.32 5.49
C ILE A 36 -33.00 40.37 4.90
N ASN A 37 -33.53 41.52 4.47
CA ASN A 37 -32.72 42.62 3.94
C ASN A 37 -31.74 43.19 4.98
N LEU A 38 -32.15 43.26 6.25
CA LEU A 38 -31.29 43.67 7.35
C LEU A 38 -30.14 42.66 7.55
N PHE A 39 -30.45 41.37 7.54
CA PHE A 39 -29.45 40.31 7.71
C PHE A 39 -28.46 40.26 6.55
N GLU A 40 -28.92 40.34 5.30
CA GLU A 40 -28.05 40.49 4.11
C GLU A 40 -27.12 41.70 4.24
N SER A 41 -27.64 42.83 4.73
CA SER A 41 -26.84 44.03 4.97
C SER A 41 -25.81 43.83 6.08
N MET A 42 -26.10 43.04 7.12
CA MET A 42 -25.17 42.74 8.20
C MET A 42 -24.04 41.80 7.75
N MET A 43 -24.36 40.82 6.90
CA MET A 43 -23.40 39.84 6.38
C MET A 43 -22.68 40.31 5.11
N ASN A 44 -23.04 41.49 4.58
CA ASN A 44 -22.51 42.04 3.35
C ASN A 44 -22.62 41.05 2.16
N CYS A 45 -23.74 40.33 2.08
CA CYS A 45 -24.00 39.33 1.06
C CYS A 45 -25.41 39.47 0.49
N LYS A 46 -25.71 38.75 -0.60
CA LYS A 46 -27.06 38.64 -1.14
C LYS A 46 -27.50 37.20 -1.17
N PHE A 47 -28.58 36.88 -0.48
CA PHE A 47 -29.09 35.53 -0.48
C PHE A 47 -29.73 35.21 -1.84
N PRO A 48 -29.50 33.99 -2.36
CA PRO A 48 -30.26 33.47 -3.48
C PRO A 48 -31.77 33.64 -3.25
N GLU A 49 -32.53 33.97 -4.30
CA GLU A 49 -33.98 34.22 -4.18
C GLU A 49 -34.73 33.05 -3.54
N ASP A 50 -34.23 31.85 -3.79
CA ASP A 50 -34.79 30.60 -3.33
C ASP A 50 -34.54 30.43 -1.80
N PHE A 51 -33.34 30.75 -1.32
CA PHE A 51 -33.04 30.85 0.12
C PHE A 51 -33.90 31.92 0.82
N ARG A 52 -34.12 33.08 0.19
CA ARG A 52 -35.02 34.12 0.73
C ARG A 52 -36.44 33.58 0.91
N LYS A 53 -36.98 32.95 -0.13
CA LYS A 53 -38.34 32.37 -0.12
C LYS A 53 -38.48 31.30 0.95
N LEU A 54 -37.47 30.48 1.19
CA LEU A 54 -37.48 29.47 2.25
C LEU A 54 -37.79 30.11 3.62
N TYR A 55 -37.07 31.17 3.98
CA TYR A 55 -37.25 31.87 5.26
C TYR A 55 -38.49 32.76 5.32
N MET A 56 -38.96 33.28 4.18
CA MET A 56 -40.26 33.97 4.07
C MET A 56 -41.45 33.01 4.19
N ASN A 57 -41.24 31.69 4.18
CA ASN A 57 -42.27 30.71 4.47
C ASN A 57 -42.21 30.22 5.92
N SER A 58 -41.01 29.95 6.47
CA SER A 58 -40.82 29.59 7.88
C SER A 58 -39.40 29.89 8.35
N ASN A 59 -39.21 30.32 9.60
CA ASN A 59 -37.91 30.71 10.16
C ASN A 59 -37.20 29.55 10.88
N GLY A 60 -37.04 28.40 10.23
CA GLY A 60 -36.41 27.24 10.87
C GLY A 60 -37.35 26.40 11.73
N GLU A 61 -36.76 25.44 12.45
CA GLU A 61 -37.46 24.52 13.36
C GLU A 61 -37.94 25.21 14.64
N GLY A 62 -39.14 24.84 15.10
CA GLY A 62 -39.64 25.18 16.43
C GLY A 62 -39.23 24.16 17.50
N GLU A 63 -39.71 24.34 18.73
CA GLU A 63 -39.26 23.54 19.89
C GLU A 63 -39.68 22.05 19.85
N GLN A 64 -40.66 21.69 19.02
CA GLN A 64 -41.26 20.36 18.96
C GLN A 64 -40.92 19.57 17.69
N ILE A 65 -39.98 20.05 16.88
CA ILE A 65 -39.51 19.33 15.70
C ILE A 65 -38.01 19.55 15.49
N PHE A 66 -37.28 18.49 15.15
CA PHE A 66 -35.85 18.55 14.89
C PHE A 66 -35.43 17.68 13.71
N GLY A 67 -34.42 18.11 12.95
CA GLY A 67 -33.77 17.30 11.93
C GLY A 67 -34.37 17.40 10.52
N VAL A 68 -35.16 18.43 10.22
CA VAL A 68 -35.88 18.55 8.94
C VAL A 68 -34.93 18.74 7.74
N MET A 69 -33.68 19.15 7.97
CA MET A 69 -32.65 19.26 6.95
C MET A 69 -31.80 17.99 6.87
N ALA A 70 -32.43 16.91 6.43
CA ALA A 70 -31.80 15.59 6.26
C ALA A 70 -31.16 15.02 7.54
N GLY A 71 -31.77 15.27 8.70
CA GLY A 71 -31.26 14.88 10.02
C GLY A 71 -30.47 15.97 10.75
N LEU A 72 -30.21 17.11 10.10
CA LEU A 72 -29.67 18.31 10.74
C LEU A 72 -30.80 19.29 11.08
N GLY A 73 -30.61 20.05 12.16
CA GLY A 73 -31.56 21.04 12.62
C GLY A 73 -31.57 22.26 11.71
N TRP A 74 -32.75 22.67 11.23
CA TRP A 74 -32.91 23.87 10.41
C TRP A 74 -32.86 25.14 11.26
N MET A 75 -31.85 25.96 11.04
CA MET A 75 -31.57 27.15 11.84
C MET A 75 -32.52 28.30 11.51
N ASN A 76 -32.97 29.03 12.53
CA ASN A 76 -33.56 30.36 12.37
C ASN A 76 -32.49 31.41 11.98
N ILE A 77 -32.88 32.55 11.42
CA ILE A 77 -31.91 33.54 10.92
C ILE A 77 -31.03 34.11 12.04
N GLU A 78 -31.54 34.29 13.25
CA GLU A 78 -30.75 34.75 14.39
C GLU A 78 -29.59 33.80 14.69
N SER A 79 -29.87 32.50 14.70
CA SER A 79 -28.88 31.43 14.84
C SER A 79 -27.90 31.40 13.68
N ILE A 80 -28.36 31.65 12.44
CA ILE A 80 -27.47 31.75 11.27
C ILE A 80 -26.44 32.86 11.51
N VAL A 81 -26.89 34.06 11.87
CA VAL A 81 -26.01 35.22 12.07
C VAL A 81 -25.03 34.98 13.22
N SER A 82 -25.49 34.38 14.32
CA SER A 82 -24.65 34.05 15.47
C SER A 82 -23.55 33.04 15.09
N ASN A 83 -23.93 31.94 14.45
CA ASN A 83 -22.99 30.90 14.04
C ASN A 83 -22.05 31.37 12.93
N TRP A 84 -22.54 32.14 11.96
CA TRP A 84 -21.70 32.72 10.91
C TRP A 84 -20.59 33.61 11.49
N LYS A 85 -20.91 34.47 12.48
CA LYS A 85 -19.90 35.27 13.19
C LYS A 85 -18.88 34.40 13.93
N SER A 86 -19.36 33.37 14.63
CA SER A 86 -18.49 32.41 15.32
C SER A 86 -17.55 31.68 14.35
N LEU A 87 -18.07 31.27 13.19
CA LEU A 87 -17.32 30.56 12.15
C LEU A 87 -16.29 31.46 11.46
N LEU A 88 -16.55 32.76 11.31
CA LEU A 88 -15.54 33.71 10.80
C LEU A 88 -14.32 33.86 11.73
N GLU A 89 -14.51 33.65 13.03
CA GLU A 89 -13.42 33.68 14.02
C GLU A 89 -12.82 32.29 14.28
N SER A 90 -13.35 31.26 13.63
CA SER A 90 -12.94 29.87 13.84
C SER A 90 -11.66 29.51 13.09
N ALA A 91 -11.09 28.36 13.43
CA ALA A 91 -9.91 27.79 12.78
C ALA A 91 -10.25 26.76 11.69
N TYR A 92 -11.49 26.77 11.15
CA TYR A 92 -11.86 25.84 10.08
C TYR A 92 -11.07 26.18 8.82
N ASP A 93 -10.25 25.24 8.38
CA ASP A 93 -9.51 25.27 7.12
C ASP A 93 -10.14 24.25 6.17
N ILE A 94 -10.80 24.76 5.12
CA ILE A 94 -11.61 23.98 4.20
C ILE A 94 -10.79 23.63 2.96
N ILE A 95 -10.83 22.35 2.59
CA ILE A 95 -10.26 21.80 1.36
C ILE A 95 -11.42 21.25 0.54
N SER A 96 -11.56 21.71 -0.70
CA SER A 96 -12.59 21.20 -1.59
C SER A 96 -12.33 19.73 -1.95
N SER A 97 -13.36 18.90 -1.84
CA SER A 97 -13.33 17.49 -2.26
C SER A 97 -13.17 17.30 -3.77
N LYS A 98 -13.49 18.32 -4.57
CA LYS A 98 -13.20 18.39 -6.00
C LYS A 98 -12.60 19.77 -6.30
N PRO A 99 -11.34 19.84 -6.75
CA PRO A 99 -10.71 21.11 -7.09
C PRO A 99 -11.62 21.98 -7.96
N ASP A 100 -11.67 23.27 -7.63
CA ASP A 100 -12.41 24.33 -8.32
C ASP A 100 -13.93 24.42 -8.05
N LEU A 101 -14.55 23.50 -7.29
CA LEU A 101 -15.97 23.65 -6.91
C LEU A 101 -16.17 24.57 -5.70
N ILE A 102 -15.31 24.45 -4.69
CA ILE A 102 -15.31 25.27 -3.47
C ILE A 102 -13.94 25.93 -3.37
N LYS A 103 -13.87 27.16 -2.85
CA LYS A 103 -12.58 27.83 -2.62
C LYS A 103 -11.89 27.28 -1.39
N ASP A 104 -10.67 26.76 -1.54
CA ASP A 104 -9.88 26.27 -0.41
C ASP A 104 -9.46 27.39 0.56
N GLY A 105 -9.20 27.03 1.82
CA GLY A 105 -8.66 27.88 2.88
C GLY A 105 -9.61 28.09 4.06
N ASN A 106 -9.26 29.06 4.92
CA ASN A 106 -10.07 29.44 6.07
C ASN A 106 -11.53 29.74 5.71
N TYR A 107 -12.43 29.55 6.68
CA TYR A 107 -13.83 29.97 6.59
C TYR A 107 -13.99 31.40 6.05
N ARG A 108 -14.98 31.60 5.18
CA ARG A 108 -15.18 32.84 4.40
C ARG A 108 -16.56 33.42 4.63
N GLU A 109 -16.67 34.75 4.50
CA GLU A 109 -17.93 35.51 4.62
C GLU A 109 -19.04 34.99 3.69
N GLY A 110 -18.68 34.46 2.52
CA GLY A 110 -19.63 33.93 1.54
C GLY A 110 -20.23 32.56 1.87
N TRP A 111 -19.83 31.88 2.95
CA TRP A 111 -20.39 30.59 3.35
C TRP A 111 -21.40 30.79 4.46
N ILE A 112 -22.69 30.66 4.16
CA ILE A 112 -23.74 31.00 5.14
C ILE A 112 -24.32 29.71 5.71
N PRO A 113 -24.12 29.39 7.01
CA PRO A 113 -24.66 28.18 7.62
C PRO A 113 -26.18 28.28 7.69
N PHE A 114 -26.90 27.18 7.49
CA PHE A 114 -28.37 27.17 7.62
C PHE A 114 -28.93 25.89 8.25
N ALA A 115 -28.11 24.85 8.42
CA ALA A 115 -28.46 23.69 9.21
C ALA A 115 -27.26 23.21 10.04
N GLU A 116 -27.51 22.64 11.21
CA GLU A 116 -26.47 22.21 12.15
C GLU A 116 -26.78 20.85 12.81
N ASP A 117 -25.74 20.14 13.24
CA ASP A 117 -25.86 18.87 13.96
C ASP A 117 -25.74 19.00 15.50
N GLY A 118 -25.55 20.22 16.00
CA GLY A 118 -25.28 20.50 17.41
C GLY A 118 -23.88 20.09 17.91
N GLY A 119 -23.08 19.44 17.06
CA GLY A 119 -21.69 19.03 17.32
C GLY A 119 -20.64 19.97 16.71
N GLY A 120 -21.08 21.02 16.00
CA GLY A 120 -20.22 21.97 15.31
C GLY A 120 -20.02 21.67 13.82
N SER A 121 -20.84 20.78 13.25
CA SER A 121 -20.90 20.63 11.79
C SER A 121 -22.16 21.25 11.22
N TYR A 122 -22.02 21.79 10.01
CA TYR A 122 -23.03 22.62 9.36
C TYR A 122 -23.23 22.23 7.90
N LEU A 123 -24.44 22.48 7.41
CA LEU A 123 -24.66 22.74 5.99
C LEU A 123 -24.64 24.25 5.77
N ALA A 124 -23.95 24.68 4.72
CA ALA A 124 -23.86 26.07 4.34
C ALA A 124 -24.24 26.28 2.88
N ILE A 125 -24.83 27.44 2.58
CA ILE A 125 -25.01 27.91 1.22
C ILE A 125 -23.77 28.71 0.80
N ASP A 126 -23.20 28.35 -0.34
CA ASP A 126 -21.96 28.92 -0.85
C ASP A 126 -22.25 30.06 -1.84
N LEU A 127 -22.04 31.28 -1.37
CA LEU A 127 -22.18 32.53 -2.13
C LEU A 127 -20.85 32.99 -2.73
N ASP A 128 -19.76 32.28 -2.47
CA ASP A 128 -18.44 32.57 -3.04
C ASP A 128 -17.76 31.30 -3.58
N PRO A 129 -18.39 30.59 -4.53
CA PRO A 129 -17.93 29.29 -5.02
C PRO A 129 -16.60 29.37 -5.77
N GLY A 130 -15.95 28.22 -5.96
CA GLY A 130 -14.77 28.10 -6.83
C GLY A 130 -15.10 28.34 -8.31
N GLU A 131 -14.08 28.36 -9.18
CA GLU A 131 -14.25 28.70 -10.61
C GLU A 131 -15.29 27.85 -11.36
N LYS A 132 -15.54 26.62 -10.91
CA LYS A 132 -16.52 25.69 -11.48
C LYS A 132 -17.75 25.47 -10.60
N GLY A 133 -17.79 26.09 -9.42
CA GLY A 133 -18.91 25.96 -8.50
C GLY A 133 -20.10 26.82 -8.92
N VAL A 134 -21.25 26.55 -8.31
CA VAL A 134 -22.51 27.25 -8.59
C VAL A 134 -22.85 28.18 -7.43
N TYR A 135 -23.19 29.43 -7.72
CA TYR A 135 -23.65 30.37 -6.68
C TYR A 135 -24.92 29.86 -6.03
N GLY A 136 -24.90 29.66 -4.71
CA GLY A 136 -26.02 29.05 -3.97
C GLY A 136 -25.97 27.52 -3.89
N GLN A 137 -24.85 26.89 -4.28
CA GLN A 137 -24.64 25.46 -4.03
C GLN A 137 -24.60 25.18 -2.51
N ILE A 138 -24.97 23.97 -2.13
CA ILE A 138 -25.00 23.52 -0.74
C ILE A 138 -23.72 22.76 -0.44
N ILE A 139 -22.96 23.23 0.55
CA ILE A 139 -21.69 22.67 0.97
C ILE A 139 -21.73 22.17 2.41
N THR A 140 -20.79 21.29 2.74
CA THR A 140 -20.60 20.78 4.10
C THR A 140 -19.49 21.54 4.82
N ILE A 141 -19.66 21.80 6.12
CA ILE A 141 -18.60 22.33 6.99
C ILE A 141 -18.54 21.41 8.19
N ASP A 142 -17.50 20.59 8.27
CA ASP A 142 -17.40 19.50 9.24
C ASP A 142 -16.33 19.79 10.29
N HIS A 143 -16.68 19.72 11.58
CA HIS A 143 -15.72 19.90 12.67
C HIS A 143 -14.66 18.78 12.72
N ASN A 144 -14.97 17.61 12.17
CA ASN A 144 -14.09 16.43 12.19
C ASN A 144 -13.23 16.29 10.93
N SER A 145 -13.42 17.13 9.92
CA SER A 145 -12.78 16.99 8.62
C SER A 145 -12.47 18.34 7.99
N SER A 146 -11.25 18.50 7.49
CA SER A 146 -10.91 19.66 6.66
C SER A 146 -11.56 19.60 5.27
N PHE A 147 -12.16 18.48 4.84
CA PHE A 147 -12.78 18.37 3.52
C PHE A 147 -14.23 18.87 3.50
N SER A 148 -14.55 19.69 2.49
CA SER A 148 -15.90 20.13 2.18
C SER A 148 -16.40 19.54 0.85
N TYR A 149 -17.68 19.20 0.82
CA TYR A 149 -18.36 18.56 -0.30
C TYR A 149 -19.51 19.44 -0.77
N VAL A 150 -19.66 19.58 -2.09
CA VAL A 150 -20.91 20.09 -2.67
C VAL A 150 -21.91 18.93 -2.66
N ILE A 151 -22.98 19.06 -1.89
CA ILE A 151 -24.01 18.02 -1.74
C ILE A 151 -25.24 18.27 -2.61
N ALA A 152 -25.43 19.51 -3.06
CA ALA A 152 -26.45 19.89 -4.03
C ALA A 152 -26.04 21.18 -4.75
N GLU A 153 -26.39 21.29 -6.03
CA GLU A 153 -26.10 22.51 -6.83
C GLU A 153 -27.05 23.68 -6.51
N SER A 154 -28.13 23.41 -5.76
CA SER A 154 -29.11 24.40 -5.30
C SER A 154 -29.97 23.82 -4.18
N LEU A 155 -30.71 24.66 -3.44
CA LEU A 155 -31.69 24.20 -2.44
C LEU A 155 -32.76 23.27 -3.02
N GLY A 156 -33.22 23.53 -4.26
CA GLY A 156 -34.20 22.66 -4.93
C GLY A 156 -33.75 21.20 -5.00
N HIS A 157 -32.56 20.95 -5.56
CA HIS A 157 -31.96 19.61 -5.59
C HIS A 157 -31.74 19.02 -4.19
N PHE A 158 -31.43 19.85 -3.19
CA PHE A 158 -31.30 19.37 -1.81
C PHE A 158 -32.64 18.91 -1.23
N PHE A 159 -33.73 19.60 -1.55
CA PHE A 159 -35.07 19.20 -1.09
C PHE A 159 -35.58 17.96 -1.82
N GLU A 160 -35.26 17.78 -3.10
CA GLU A 160 -35.52 16.52 -3.81
C GLU A 160 -34.80 15.34 -3.13
N PHE A 161 -33.58 15.56 -2.64
CA PHE A 161 -32.86 14.57 -1.86
C PHE A 161 -33.59 14.23 -0.56
N ILE A 162 -34.02 15.22 0.23
CA ILE A 162 -34.80 15.01 1.46
C ILE A 162 -36.08 14.23 1.18
N ASP A 163 -36.84 14.65 0.17
CA ASP A 163 -38.08 14.04 -0.26
C ASP A 163 -37.89 12.57 -0.69
N SER A 164 -36.84 12.31 -1.45
CA SER A 164 -36.46 10.96 -1.85
C SER A 164 -36.02 10.11 -0.65
N SER A 165 -35.31 10.71 0.30
CA SER A 165 -34.84 10.06 1.52
C SER A 165 -35.95 9.72 2.52
N LEU A 166 -37.01 10.53 2.58
CA LEU A 166 -38.20 10.23 3.38
C LEU A 166 -39.01 9.10 2.72
N ARG A 167 -39.23 9.17 1.40
CA ARG A 167 -39.98 8.14 0.65
C ARG A 167 -39.33 6.76 0.69
N ASN A 168 -38.00 6.70 0.70
CA ASN A 168 -37.25 5.45 0.75
C ASN A 168 -36.88 5.02 2.17
N SER A 169 -37.35 5.76 3.19
CA SER A 169 -37.10 5.51 4.62
C SER A 169 -35.63 5.55 5.05
N SER A 170 -34.74 6.19 4.28
CA SER A 170 -33.37 6.48 4.73
C SER A 170 -33.32 7.58 5.81
N ILE A 171 -34.35 8.42 5.86
CA ILE A 171 -34.67 9.28 7.01
C ILE A 171 -35.92 8.71 7.67
N GLY A 172 -35.77 8.31 8.93
CA GLY A 172 -36.86 7.89 9.79
C GLY A 172 -37.46 9.08 10.54
N ILE A 173 -38.73 8.96 10.90
CA ILE A 173 -39.45 9.90 11.74
C ILE A 173 -39.80 9.17 13.03
N SER A 174 -39.34 9.69 14.17
CA SER A 174 -39.72 9.23 15.50
C SER A 174 -40.36 10.36 16.29
N GLU A 175 -41.10 10.00 17.34
CA GLU A 175 -41.69 10.94 18.28
C GLU A 175 -41.26 10.55 19.69
N GLU A 176 -40.59 11.45 20.39
CA GLU A 176 -40.05 11.26 21.73
C GLU A 176 -40.44 12.47 22.59
N ASP A 177 -41.11 12.24 23.72
CA ASP A 177 -41.54 13.30 24.66
C ASP A 177 -42.23 14.51 24.00
N ASP A 178 -43.20 14.25 23.09
CA ASP A 178 -43.94 15.25 22.30
C ASP A 178 -43.05 16.08 21.34
N VAL A 179 -41.88 15.57 20.97
CA VAL A 179 -40.96 16.14 19.97
C VAL A 179 -40.81 15.19 18.79
N ILE A 180 -41.02 15.69 17.58
CA ILE A 180 -40.82 14.94 16.34
C ILE A 180 -39.35 15.03 15.93
N ILE A 181 -38.69 13.90 15.77
CA ILE A 181 -37.27 13.83 15.40
C ILE A 181 -37.15 13.13 14.04
N LEU A 182 -36.57 13.84 13.08
CA LEU A 182 -36.16 13.28 11.80
C LEU A 182 -34.68 12.90 11.92
N SER A 183 -34.38 11.62 11.77
CA SER A 183 -33.00 11.12 11.88
C SER A 183 -32.72 10.09 10.80
N ARG A 184 -31.47 10.01 10.36
CA ARG A 184 -31.05 9.02 9.35
C ARG A 184 -30.81 7.67 10.00
N GLU A 185 -31.11 6.58 9.29
CA GLU A 185 -30.85 5.23 9.79
C GLU A 185 -29.35 4.91 9.94
N SER A 186 -28.49 5.56 9.14
CA SER A 186 -27.05 5.25 9.01
C SER A 186 -26.09 6.15 9.79
N GLY A 187 -26.57 7.03 10.68
CA GLY A 187 -25.75 8.00 11.40
C GLY A 187 -25.85 9.41 10.81
N SER A 188 -24.80 10.23 10.92
CA SER A 188 -24.85 11.60 10.37
C SER A 188 -24.84 11.61 8.83
N LEU A 189 -25.52 12.58 8.21
CA LEU A 189 -25.42 12.84 6.76
C LEU A 189 -23.96 13.02 6.32
N LEU A 190 -23.16 13.67 7.15
CA LEU A 190 -21.75 13.93 6.86
C LEU A 190 -20.92 12.63 6.88
N ASP A 191 -21.23 11.70 7.78
CA ASP A 191 -20.59 10.38 7.84
C ASP A 191 -20.93 9.55 6.60
N ASP A 192 -22.18 9.60 6.15
CA ASP A 192 -22.62 8.95 4.90
C ASP A 192 -21.93 9.54 3.68
N ILE A 193 -21.83 10.88 3.59
CA ILE A 193 -21.10 11.55 2.49
C ILE A 193 -19.63 11.16 2.52
N LEU A 194 -19.00 11.13 3.70
CA LEU A 194 -17.62 10.68 3.86
C LEU A 194 -17.46 9.21 3.48
N ALA A 195 -18.40 8.33 3.83
CA ALA A 195 -18.38 6.92 3.49
C ALA A 195 -18.60 6.70 1.98
N LEU A 196 -19.57 7.36 1.37
CA LEU A 196 -19.87 7.31 -0.07
C LEU A 196 -18.73 7.90 -0.88
N THR A 197 -18.13 9.01 -0.47
CA THR A 197 -17.00 9.63 -1.17
C THR A 197 -15.69 8.85 -0.98
N LYS A 198 -15.46 8.25 0.19
CA LYS A 198 -14.34 7.30 0.39
C LYS A 198 -14.55 5.98 -0.34
N MET A 199 -15.78 5.53 -0.58
CA MET A 199 -16.06 4.32 -1.36
C MET A 199 -16.04 4.57 -2.87
N ASP A 200 -16.68 5.63 -3.38
CA ASP A 200 -16.77 5.90 -4.82
C ASP A 200 -15.47 6.44 -5.44
N ILE A 201 -14.72 7.30 -4.73
CA ILE A 201 -13.49 7.89 -5.28
C ILE A 201 -12.35 6.86 -5.31
N GLU A 202 -12.33 5.95 -4.33
CA GLU A 202 -11.21 5.03 -4.15
C GLU A 202 -11.47 3.60 -4.68
N GLU A 203 -12.71 3.12 -4.75
CA GLU A 203 -13.01 1.77 -5.26
C GLU A 203 -13.21 1.70 -6.78
N ASN A 204 -13.67 2.77 -7.44
CA ASN A 204 -14.04 2.72 -8.87
C ASN A 204 -13.30 3.71 -9.79
N SER A 205 -12.22 4.35 -9.33
CA SER A 205 -11.40 5.18 -10.23
C SER A 205 -10.85 4.33 -11.40
N LEU A 206 -11.10 4.79 -12.62
CA LEU A 206 -10.63 4.16 -13.85
C LEU A 206 -9.24 4.70 -14.19
N ILE A 207 -8.26 3.81 -14.27
CA ILE A 207 -6.88 4.15 -14.54
C ILE A 207 -6.58 3.77 -15.98
N PRO A 208 -6.16 4.73 -16.83
CA PRO A 208 -5.85 4.45 -18.22
C PRO A 208 -4.66 3.50 -18.30
N VAL A 209 -4.76 2.50 -19.16
CA VAL A 209 -3.69 1.57 -19.46
C VAL A 209 -3.48 1.47 -20.96
N SER A 210 -2.24 1.21 -21.35
CA SER A 210 -1.87 1.04 -22.75
C SER A 210 -0.67 0.11 -22.86
N GLY A 211 -0.50 -0.51 -24.04
CA GLY A 211 0.69 -1.31 -24.35
C GLY A 211 0.83 -2.50 -23.41
N PHE A 212 1.97 -2.60 -22.71
CA PHE A 212 2.22 -3.72 -21.80
C PHE A 212 1.15 -3.84 -20.71
N TRP A 213 0.69 -2.74 -20.12
CA TRP A 213 -0.29 -2.79 -19.04
C TRP A 213 -1.67 -3.21 -19.51
N GLU A 214 -2.06 -2.82 -20.73
CA GLU A 214 -3.31 -3.27 -21.34
C GLU A 214 -3.29 -4.79 -21.58
N GLU A 215 -2.17 -5.35 -22.07
CA GLU A 215 -1.99 -6.80 -22.21
C GLU A 215 -1.92 -7.52 -20.86
N TYR A 216 -1.20 -6.95 -19.89
CA TYR A 216 -1.04 -7.53 -18.56
C TYR A 216 -2.38 -7.64 -17.82
N PHE A 217 -3.26 -6.65 -18.01
CA PHE A 217 -4.60 -6.61 -17.43
C PHE A 217 -5.71 -6.96 -18.42
N LYS A 218 -5.42 -7.68 -19.51
CA LYS A 218 -6.39 -7.93 -20.60
C LYS A 218 -7.75 -8.50 -20.16
N ASP A 219 -7.77 -9.27 -19.08
CA ASP A 219 -9.00 -9.87 -18.54
C ASP A 219 -9.79 -8.90 -17.63
N ASP A 220 -9.17 -7.79 -17.24
CA ASP A 220 -9.67 -6.77 -16.31
C ASP A 220 -9.84 -5.38 -16.98
N VAL A 221 -9.48 -5.24 -18.26
CA VAL A 221 -9.50 -3.96 -18.99
C VAL A 221 -10.77 -3.79 -19.79
N GLU A 222 -11.42 -2.64 -19.63
CA GLU A 222 -12.57 -2.23 -20.43
C GLU A 222 -12.28 -0.87 -21.08
N SER A 223 -12.34 -0.81 -22.40
CA SER A 223 -12.10 0.41 -23.20
C SER A 223 -10.77 1.13 -22.90
N GLY A 224 -9.71 0.38 -22.57
CA GLY A 224 -8.38 0.93 -22.26
C GLY A 224 -8.21 1.41 -20.82
N PHE A 225 -9.12 1.04 -19.91
CA PHE A 225 -9.04 1.38 -18.49
C PHE A 225 -9.09 0.14 -17.60
N VAL A 226 -8.40 0.20 -16.45
CA VAL A 226 -8.50 -0.79 -15.37
C VAL A 226 -8.98 -0.13 -14.09
N SER A 227 -9.83 -0.80 -13.31
CA SER A 227 -10.34 -0.24 -12.05
C SER A 227 -9.27 -0.21 -10.95
N SER A 228 -9.30 0.81 -10.09
CA SER A 228 -8.46 0.86 -8.89
C SER A 228 -8.71 -0.33 -7.96
N LYS A 229 -9.94 -0.85 -7.88
CA LYS A 229 -10.25 -2.09 -7.16
C LYS A 229 -9.45 -3.29 -7.66
N THR A 230 -9.30 -3.46 -8.96
CA THR A 230 -8.46 -4.51 -9.54
C THR A 230 -7.00 -4.31 -9.15
N LEU A 231 -6.49 -3.08 -9.25
CA LEU A 231 -5.09 -2.76 -8.92
C LEU A 231 -4.78 -2.97 -7.44
N LYS A 232 -5.66 -2.53 -6.54
CA LYS A 232 -5.53 -2.70 -5.08
C LYS A 232 -5.50 -4.18 -4.67
N LYS A 233 -6.04 -5.10 -5.47
CA LYS A 233 -5.99 -6.55 -5.21
C LYS A 233 -4.65 -7.19 -5.59
N LYS A 234 -3.84 -6.54 -6.44
CA LYS A 234 -2.57 -7.14 -6.88
C LYS A 234 -1.55 -7.13 -5.73
N ARG A 235 -1.05 -8.33 -5.40
CA ARG A 235 0.01 -8.55 -4.40
C ARG A 235 1.37 -8.83 -5.03
N MET A 236 1.37 -9.27 -6.28
CA MET A 236 2.56 -9.61 -7.05
C MET A 236 2.42 -9.06 -8.46
N VAL A 237 3.49 -8.49 -8.98
CA VAL A 237 3.61 -8.08 -10.39
C VAL A 237 4.89 -8.67 -10.97
N PHE A 238 4.77 -9.25 -12.16
CA PHE A 238 5.90 -9.78 -12.92
C PHE A 238 5.95 -9.15 -14.31
N ILE A 239 6.98 -8.35 -14.56
CA ILE A 239 7.26 -7.71 -15.84
C ILE A 239 8.34 -8.53 -16.55
N ARG A 240 7.95 -9.19 -17.64
CA ARG A 240 8.82 -10.09 -18.40
C ARG A 240 9.41 -9.40 -19.63
N ALA A 241 10.68 -9.71 -19.94
CA ALA A 241 11.41 -9.14 -21.07
C ALA A 241 10.67 -9.36 -22.39
N ASP A 242 10.25 -10.59 -22.65
CA ASP A 242 9.60 -10.97 -23.91
C ASP A 242 8.28 -10.24 -24.15
N GLN A 243 7.59 -9.86 -23.08
CA GLN A 243 6.36 -9.09 -23.15
C GLN A 243 6.64 -7.58 -23.25
N ALA A 244 7.58 -7.06 -22.47
CA ALA A 244 7.91 -5.64 -22.46
C ALA A 244 8.52 -5.18 -23.80
N GLN A 245 9.43 -5.97 -24.38
CA GLN A 245 10.06 -5.72 -25.68
C GLN A 245 9.05 -5.45 -26.80
N LYS A 246 7.88 -6.11 -26.78
CA LYS A 246 6.81 -5.91 -27.78
C LYS A 246 6.25 -4.49 -27.78
N TYR A 247 6.26 -3.82 -26.64
CA TYR A 247 5.60 -2.54 -26.43
C TYR A 247 6.57 -1.36 -26.33
N GLY A 248 7.88 -1.63 -26.27
CA GLY A 248 8.90 -0.60 -26.09
C GLY A 248 8.79 0.06 -24.72
N ALA A 249 9.09 1.36 -24.65
CA ALA A 249 9.20 2.14 -23.42
C ALA A 249 8.02 1.92 -22.45
N LEU A 250 8.33 1.47 -21.23
CA LEU A 250 7.35 1.12 -20.19
C LEU A 250 7.47 2.07 -18.99
N SER A 251 6.37 2.72 -18.63
CA SER A 251 6.23 3.42 -17.34
C SER A 251 5.76 2.46 -16.26
N LEU A 252 6.26 2.67 -15.03
CA LEU A 252 5.85 1.92 -13.84
C LEU A 252 4.83 2.67 -12.97
N ASP A 253 4.32 3.83 -13.41
CA ASP A 253 3.46 4.70 -12.59
C ASP A 253 2.19 4.00 -12.09
N ILE A 254 1.62 3.09 -12.87
CA ILE A 254 0.44 2.33 -12.46
C ILE A 254 0.64 1.55 -11.15
N LEU A 255 1.89 1.21 -10.80
CA LEU A 255 2.22 0.52 -9.54
C LEU A 255 1.83 1.35 -8.31
N THR A 256 1.73 2.68 -8.39
CA THR A 256 1.33 3.53 -7.25
C THR A 256 -0.10 3.26 -6.79
N HIS A 257 -0.94 2.71 -7.66
CA HIS A 257 -2.32 2.35 -7.35
C HIS A 257 -2.44 0.93 -6.76
N MET A 258 -1.35 0.17 -6.73
CA MET A 258 -1.30 -1.19 -6.19
C MET A 258 -0.83 -1.16 -4.72
N VAL A 259 -1.63 -0.54 -3.85
CA VAL A 259 -1.27 -0.27 -2.43
C VAL A 259 -0.92 -1.54 -1.61
N ASN A 260 -1.38 -2.71 -2.06
CA ASN A 260 -1.13 -4.01 -1.44
C ASN A 260 -0.01 -4.82 -2.12
N LEU A 261 0.73 -4.24 -3.07
CA LEU A 261 1.84 -4.89 -3.76
C LEU A 261 2.94 -5.25 -2.76
N LYS A 262 3.25 -6.55 -2.67
CA LYS A 262 4.29 -7.10 -1.79
C LYS A 262 5.52 -7.58 -2.56
N GLU A 263 5.32 -8.03 -3.78
CA GLU A 263 6.36 -8.61 -4.62
C GLU A 263 6.35 -7.96 -6.01
N LEU A 264 7.51 -7.48 -6.44
CA LEU A 264 7.71 -6.88 -7.75
C LEU A 264 8.92 -7.53 -8.41
N ILE A 265 8.69 -8.14 -9.56
CA ILE A 265 9.72 -8.77 -10.37
C ILE A 265 9.80 -8.03 -11.70
N ILE A 266 10.98 -7.48 -12.02
CA ILE A 266 11.24 -6.74 -13.25
C ILE A 266 12.40 -7.41 -13.98
N HIS A 267 12.11 -8.00 -15.14
CA HIS A 267 13.12 -8.47 -16.09
C HIS A 267 12.88 -7.78 -17.44
N ALA A 268 12.93 -6.47 -17.51
CA ALA A 268 12.64 -5.72 -18.74
C ALA A 268 13.55 -4.51 -18.84
N ASP A 269 14.20 -4.33 -19.99
CA ASP A 269 15.13 -3.22 -20.23
C ASP A 269 14.40 -1.97 -20.73
N GLU A 270 13.12 -2.11 -21.05
CA GLU A 270 12.26 -1.05 -21.58
C GLU A 270 11.77 -0.07 -20.49
N ILE A 271 12.10 -0.31 -19.22
CA ILE A 271 11.70 0.56 -18.12
C ILE A 271 12.32 1.94 -18.29
N THR A 272 11.47 2.95 -18.35
CA THR A 272 11.87 4.35 -18.56
C THR A 272 12.47 5.00 -17.32
N ASN A 273 11.96 4.67 -16.13
CA ASN A 273 12.38 5.22 -14.85
C ASN A 273 11.93 4.31 -13.68
N PHE A 274 12.71 4.31 -12.60
CA PHE A 274 12.46 3.55 -11.37
C PHE A 274 12.04 4.43 -10.18
N ASP A 275 11.86 5.75 -10.35
CA ASP A 275 11.52 6.66 -9.25
C ASP A 275 10.24 6.27 -8.49
N VAL A 276 9.31 5.57 -9.15
CA VAL A 276 8.07 5.08 -8.56
C VAL A 276 8.32 4.18 -7.36
N LEU A 277 9.47 3.50 -7.29
CA LEU A 277 9.81 2.61 -6.18
C LEU A 277 9.75 3.34 -4.84
N LYS A 278 10.09 4.65 -4.78
CA LYS A 278 9.98 5.43 -3.53
C LYS A 278 8.54 5.57 -3.01
N ARG A 279 7.54 5.30 -3.87
CA ARG A 279 6.10 5.40 -3.59
C ARG A 279 5.45 4.04 -3.32
N LEU A 280 6.22 2.96 -3.11
CA LEU A 280 5.72 1.60 -2.87
C LEU A 280 6.02 1.10 -1.44
N PRO A 281 5.48 1.73 -0.38
CA PRO A 281 5.87 1.43 1.02
C PRO A 281 5.52 0.00 1.47
N SER A 282 4.57 -0.65 0.78
CA SER A 282 4.13 -2.02 1.05
C SER A 282 5.09 -3.10 0.55
N LEU A 283 6.03 -2.76 -0.35
CA LEU A 283 6.86 -3.71 -1.06
C LEU A 283 7.83 -4.42 -0.10
N ALA A 284 7.80 -5.74 -0.09
CA ALA A 284 8.62 -6.58 0.76
C ALA A 284 9.73 -7.31 -0.02
N GLU A 285 9.47 -7.59 -1.29
CA GLU A 285 10.34 -8.38 -2.17
C GLU A 285 10.48 -7.70 -3.52
N LEU A 286 11.71 -7.53 -3.97
CA LEU A 286 12.04 -6.87 -5.23
C LEU A 286 13.10 -7.66 -5.98
N VAL A 287 12.82 -7.94 -7.25
CA VAL A 287 13.77 -8.54 -8.19
C VAL A 287 13.97 -7.57 -9.36
N ILE A 288 15.22 -7.21 -9.64
CA ILE A 288 15.59 -6.34 -10.76
C ILE A 288 16.62 -7.05 -11.63
N GLY A 289 16.23 -7.36 -12.86
CA GLY A 289 17.08 -7.82 -13.95
C GLY A 289 16.84 -6.97 -15.20
N SER A 290 17.22 -5.70 -15.11
CA SER A 290 17.01 -4.68 -16.13
C SER A 290 18.27 -3.83 -16.28
N GLU A 291 18.93 -3.85 -17.44
CA GLU A 291 20.12 -3.03 -17.71
C GLU A 291 19.83 -1.52 -17.65
N ALA A 292 18.55 -1.12 -17.70
CA ALA A 292 18.12 0.26 -17.51
C ALA A 292 18.28 0.75 -16.05
N PHE A 293 18.40 -0.16 -15.06
CA PHE A 293 18.55 0.19 -13.65
C PHE A 293 19.99 0.63 -13.33
N LYS A 294 20.15 1.85 -12.82
CA LYS A 294 21.44 2.51 -12.60
C LYS A 294 21.74 2.70 -11.11
N GLU A 295 23.00 3.05 -10.80
CA GLU A 295 23.44 3.29 -9.42
C GLU A 295 22.61 4.37 -8.70
N SER A 296 22.16 5.41 -9.42
CA SER A 296 21.29 6.45 -8.87
C SER A 296 19.94 5.92 -8.39
N ASP A 297 19.44 4.85 -8.99
CA ASP A 297 18.12 4.29 -8.68
C ASP A 297 18.11 3.51 -7.36
N LEU A 298 19.30 3.15 -6.85
CA LEU A 298 19.46 2.57 -5.51
C LEU A 298 18.94 3.51 -4.41
N GLU A 299 18.92 4.82 -4.63
CA GLU A 299 18.38 5.81 -3.69
C GLU A 299 16.87 5.58 -3.44
N TYR A 300 16.13 5.16 -4.47
CA TYR A 300 14.69 4.87 -4.32
C TYR A 300 14.44 3.67 -3.41
N LEU A 301 15.37 2.71 -3.37
CA LEU A 301 15.25 1.52 -2.51
C LEU A 301 15.43 1.85 -1.02
N VAL A 302 16.16 2.92 -0.69
CA VAL A 302 16.36 3.36 0.71
C VAL A 302 15.05 3.80 1.34
N SER A 303 14.12 4.32 0.53
CA SER A 303 12.79 4.76 0.97
C SER A 303 11.80 3.60 1.20
N LEU A 304 12.15 2.38 0.79
CA LEU A 304 11.28 1.20 0.95
C LEU A 304 11.35 0.66 2.37
N ASP A 305 10.55 1.24 3.28
CA ASP A 305 10.48 0.82 4.68
C ASP A 305 10.01 -0.63 4.88
N GLY A 306 9.41 -1.24 3.86
CA GLY A 306 8.94 -2.63 3.84
C GLY A 306 9.96 -3.65 3.33
N LEU A 307 11.00 -3.24 2.60
CA LEU A 307 11.82 -4.14 1.79
C LEU A 307 12.67 -5.07 2.66
N ARG A 308 12.50 -6.38 2.46
CA ARG A 308 13.20 -7.45 3.21
C ARG A 308 14.08 -8.31 2.31
N GLN A 309 13.68 -8.51 1.05
CA GLN A 309 14.37 -9.36 0.10
C GLN A 309 14.65 -8.57 -1.17
N LEU A 310 15.92 -8.58 -1.60
CA LEU A 310 16.36 -7.93 -2.83
C LEU A 310 17.16 -8.92 -3.67
N THR A 311 16.79 -9.04 -4.95
CA THR A 311 17.55 -9.79 -5.94
C THR A 311 17.95 -8.87 -7.08
N LEU A 312 19.25 -8.82 -7.39
CA LEU A 312 19.80 -8.07 -8.52
C LEU A 312 20.44 -9.05 -9.52
N ILE A 313 20.09 -8.92 -10.79
CA ILE A 313 20.43 -9.90 -11.83
C ILE A 313 21.04 -9.18 -13.03
N GLY A 314 22.32 -9.47 -13.34
CA GLY A 314 22.95 -9.01 -14.58
C GLY A 314 23.07 -7.49 -14.73
N LEU A 315 23.06 -6.73 -13.63
CA LEU A 315 23.09 -5.26 -13.70
C LEU A 315 24.52 -4.73 -13.81
N PRO A 316 24.77 -3.65 -14.57
CA PRO A 316 26.09 -3.03 -14.74
C PRO A 316 26.47 -2.12 -13.55
N LEU A 317 26.14 -2.50 -12.32
CA LEU A 317 26.43 -1.69 -11.12
C LEU A 317 27.86 -1.94 -10.64
N LYS A 318 28.59 -0.87 -10.31
CA LYS A 318 29.90 -0.95 -9.63
C LYS A 318 29.74 -0.67 -8.15
N ASP A 319 28.99 0.38 -7.81
CA ASP A 319 28.79 0.80 -6.43
C ASP A 319 27.38 0.43 -5.92
N ILE A 320 27.35 -0.35 -4.84
CA ILE A 320 26.12 -0.75 -4.12
C ILE A 320 26.08 -0.27 -2.67
N HIS A 321 26.90 0.72 -2.28
CA HIS A 321 27.04 1.14 -0.88
C HIS A 321 25.70 1.54 -0.24
N LYS A 322 24.76 2.07 -1.03
CA LYS A 322 23.40 2.46 -0.61
C LYS A 322 22.57 1.30 -0.07
N LEU A 323 22.85 0.05 -0.47
CA LEU A 323 22.13 -1.12 0.04
C LEU A 323 22.28 -1.30 1.56
N LYS A 324 23.38 -0.79 2.15
CA LYS A 324 23.59 -0.78 3.60
C LYS A 324 22.58 0.10 4.34
N ASP A 325 21.94 1.05 3.66
CA ASP A 325 21.03 2.04 4.25
C ASP A 325 19.56 1.57 4.23
N ILE A 326 19.22 0.53 3.45
CA ILE A 326 17.87 -0.05 3.38
C ILE A 326 17.51 -0.70 4.73
N LYS A 327 16.64 -0.05 5.50
CA LYS A 327 16.45 -0.29 6.95
C LYS A 327 16.14 -1.76 7.30
N LYS A 328 15.25 -2.42 6.54
CA LYS A 328 14.73 -3.75 6.86
C LYS A 328 15.27 -4.90 6.00
N LEU A 329 16.27 -4.63 5.14
CA LEU A 329 16.85 -5.66 4.26
C LEU A 329 17.46 -6.80 5.08
N LYS A 330 17.06 -8.03 4.78
CA LYS A 330 17.52 -9.26 5.45
C LYS A 330 18.13 -10.26 4.47
N SER A 331 17.59 -10.35 3.26
CA SER A 331 18.03 -11.28 2.23
C SER A 331 18.52 -10.50 1.00
N LEU A 332 19.72 -10.83 0.54
CA LEU A 332 20.31 -10.28 -0.69
C LEU A 332 20.75 -11.43 -1.59
N ARG A 333 20.27 -11.40 -2.84
CA ARG A 333 20.77 -12.27 -3.91
C ARG A 333 21.39 -11.43 -5.01
N LEU A 334 22.60 -11.79 -5.42
CA LEU A 334 23.33 -11.18 -6.52
C LEU A 334 23.62 -12.27 -7.55
N CYS A 335 23.08 -12.12 -8.75
CA CYS A 335 23.26 -13.06 -9.85
C CYS A 335 23.91 -12.35 -11.04
N ARG A 336 25.01 -12.88 -11.59
CA ARG A 336 25.68 -12.31 -12.78
C ARG A 336 26.10 -10.84 -12.64
N MET A 337 26.45 -10.40 -11.43
CA MET A 337 26.85 -9.03 -11.11
C MET A 337 28.34 -8.78 -11.36
N ASN A 338 28.80 -8.89 -12.60
CA ASN A 338 30.24 -8.96 -12.92
C ASN A 338 31.03 -7.66 -12.73
N SER A 339 30.37 -6.50 -12.64
CA SER A 339 31.03 -5.19 -12.53
C SER A 339 31.15 -4.66 -11.08
N ILE A 340 30.57 -5.36 -10.12
CA ILE A 340 30.40 -4.86 -8.76
C ILE A 340 31.72 -4.80 -7.98
N ASP A 341 31.91 -3.73 -7.20
CA ASP A 341 32.88 -3.76 -6.10
C ASP A 341 32.35 -4.67 -4.98
N ARG A 342 32.72 -5.94 -5.08
CA ARG A 342 32.36 -7.01 -4.15
C ARG A 342 32.69 -6.71 -2.69
N GLU A 343 33.69 -5.88 -2.40
CA GLU A 343 34.04 -5.51 -1.01
C GLU A 343 32.87 -4.78 -0.32
N LEU A 344 32.04 -4.07 -1.10
CA LEU A 344 30.86 -3.37 -0.59
C LEU A 344 29.81 -4.33 -0.02
N ILE A 345 29.77 -5.60 -0.44
CA ILE A 345 28.87 -6.61 0.13
C ILE A 345 29.14 -6.77 1.63
N GLY A 346 30.42 -6.76 2.04
CA GLY A 346 30.84 -6.85 3.44
C GLY A 346 30.39 -5.68 4.33
N THR A 347 29.93 -4.58 3.73
CA THR A 347 29.42 -3.41 4.46
C THR A 347 27.98 -3.57 4.94
N ILE A 348 27.22 -4.52 4.36
CA ILE A 348 25.78 -4.72 4.64
C ILE A 348 25.60 -5.66 5.85
N LYS A 349 26.18 -5.28 6.99
CA LYS A 349 26.29 -6.10 8.23
C LYS A 349 24.96 -6.56 8.85
N LYS A 350 23.82 -6.08 8.34
CA LYS A 350 22.47 -6.44 8.79
C LYS A 350 21.94 -7.75 8.18
N LEU A 351 22.55 -8.22 7.09
CA LEU A 351 22.05 -9.39 6.33
C LEU A 351 21.95 -10.65 7.19
N LYS A 352 20.92 -11.43 6.89
CA LYS A 352 20.65 -12.77 7.42
C LYS A 352 20.86 -13.84 6.37
N GLU A 353 20.62 -13.51 5.11
CA GLU A 353 20.75 -14.43 3.99
C GLU A 353 21.51 -13.73 2.86
N LEU A 354 22.49 -14.44 2.29
CA LEU A 354 23.28 -13.98 1.15
C LEU A 354 23.38 -15.12 0.14
N SER A 355 23.11 -14.82 -1.12
CA SER A 355 23.23 -15.75 -2.24
C SER A 355 24.03 -15.06 -3.35
N LEU A 356 25.16 -15.64 -3.75
CA LEU A 356 25.99 -15.17 -4.85
C LEU A 356 25.99 -16.23 -5.94
N GLU A 357 25.61 -15.84 -7.16
CA GLU A 357 25.40 -16.76 -8.27
C GLU A 357 26.03 -16.26 -9.56
N GLU A 358 26.76 -17.13 -10.25
CA GLU A 358 27.33 -16.88 -11.59
C GLU A 358 28.11 -15.54 -11.67
N MET A 359 28.98 -15.25 -10.70
CA MET A 359 29.77 -14.01 -10.67
C MET A 359 31.18 -14.22 -10.12
N GLU A 360 32.07 -13.27 -10.40
CA GLU A 360 33.40 -13.23 -9.80
C GLU A 360 33.36 -12.70 -8.36
N VAL A 361 33.78 -13.54 -7.42
CA VAL A 361 33.68 -13.24 -5.98
C VAL A 361 35.02 -12.87 -5.31
N GLY A 362 36.15 -13.00 -6.00
CA GLY A 362 37.47 -12.73 -5.42
C GLY A 362 37.71 -13.44 -4.08
N ASP A 363 38.45 -12.81 -3.16
CA ASP A 363 38.98 -13.42 -1.93
C ASP A 363 37.92 -13.72 -0.83
N LEU A 364 36.64 -13.38 -1.01
CA LEU A 364 35.53 -13.64 -0.08
C LEU A 364 35.70 -13.15 1.39
N LEU A 365 36.87 -12.63 1.82
CA LEU A 365 37.14 -12.20 3.20
C LEU A 365 36.20 -11.08 3.66
N TYR A 366 35.69 -10.27 2.73
CA TYR A 366 34.65 -9.28 3.01
C TYR A 366 33.36 -9.91 3.58
N ILE A 367 33.04 -11.17 3.23
CA ILE A 367 31.88 -11.89 3.78
C ILE A 367 32.03 -12.16 5.26
N SER A 368 33.26 -12.33 5.78
CA SER A 368 33.51 -12.52 7.22
C SER A 368 32.99 -11.38 8.10
N ASN A 369 32.77 -10.19 7.52
CA ASN A 369 32.18 -9.05 8.21
C ASN A 369 30.67 -9.21 8.48
N LEU A 370 29.99 -10.14 7.81
CA LEU A 370 28.55 -10.40 7.92
C LEU A 370 28.23 -11.31 9.12
N SER A 371 28.65 -10.91 10.32
CA SER A 371 28.53 -11.72 11.55
C SER A 371 27.09 -12.10 11.94
N LYS A 372 26.07 -11.44 11.36
CA LYS A 372 24.64 -11.74 11.56
C LYS A 372 24.08 -12.79 10.59
N LEU A 373 24.85 -13.20 9.59
CA LEU A 373 24.44 -14.12 8.54
C LEU A 373 24.10 -15.51 9.11
N ILE A 374 23.01 -16.07 8.61
CA ILE A 374 22.42 -17.36 8.99
C ILE A 374 22.50 -18.33 7.81
N LYS A 375 22.31 -17.81 6.60
CA LYS A 375 22.30 -18.57 5.36
C LYS A 375 23.27 -17.97 4.35
N LEU A 376 24.15 -18.79 3.80
CA LEU A 376 25.06 -18.45 2.71
C LEU A 376 24.96 -19.48 1.59
N GLU A 377 24.70 -19.01 0.37
CA GLU A 377 24.71 -19.81 -0.85
C GLU A 377 25.73 -19.23 -1.84
N LEU A 378 26.58 -20.09 -2.39
CA LEU A 378 27.59 -19.75 -3.40
C LEU A 378 27.43 -20.70 -4.59
N LYS A 379 26.82 -20.25 -5.69
CA LYS A 379 26.47 -21.10 -6.84
C LYS A 379 27.19 -20.66 -8.09
N GLN A 380 27.83 -21.60 -8.80
CA GLN A 380 28.58 -21.31 -10.02
C GLN A 380 29.58 -20.15 -9.82
N VAL A 381 30.30 -20.16 -8.69
CA VAL A 381 31.35 -19.19 -8.37
C VAL A 381 32.67 -19.91 -8.11
N THR A 382 33.78 -19.25 -8.41
CA THR A 382 35.11 -19.76 -8.04
C THR A 382 35.43 -19.36 -6.61
N ILE A 383 35.51 -20.33 -5.69
CA ILE A 383 35.84 -20.09 -4.29
C ILE A 383 37.37 -20.20 -4.14
N PRO A 384 38.11 -19.15 -3.75
CA PRO A 384 39.57 -19.27 -3.60
C PRO A 384 39.94 -20.12 -2.38
N HIS A 385 39.27 -19.90 -1.25
CA HIS A 385 39.49 -20.63 -0.01
C HIS A 385 38.27 -20.54 0.92
N LEU A 386 38.22 -21.35 1.97
CA LEU A 386 37.11 -21.36 2.94
C LEU A 386 37.37 -20.55 4.23
N SER A 387 38.51 -19.87 4.33
CA SER A 387 38.91 -19.14 5.56
C SER A 387 37.90 -18.07 5.99
N PHE A 388 37.15 -17.50 5.03
CA PHE A 388 36.12 -16.48 5.27
C PHE A 388 34.98 -16.96 6.20
N LEU A 389 34.75 -18.28 6.30
CA LEU A 389 33.75 -18.86 7.17
C LEU A 389 34.01 -18.57 8.66
N LYS A 390 35.27 -18.32 9.05
CA LYS A 390 35.66 -18.08 10.45
C LYS A 390 34.85 -16.98 11.14
N GLY A 391 34.51 -15.92 10.40
CA GLY A 391 33.75 -14.78 10.89
C GLY A 391 32.24 -15.03 11.06
N LEU A 392 31.70 -16.09 10.45
CA LEU A 392 30.26 -16.33 10.33
C LEU A 392 29.70 -17.17 11.50
N LYS A 393 29.91 -16.71 12.74
CA LYS A 393 29.55 -17.46 13.96
C LYS A 393 28.06 -17.77 14.14
N ASN A 394 27.17 -17.15 13.35
CA ASN A 394 25.72 -17.40 13.37
C ASN A 394 25.23 -18.28 12.22
N LEU A 395 26.12 -18.73 11.33
CA LEU A 395 25.76 -19.51 10.16
C LEU A 395 25.15 -20.85 10.56
N THR A 396 23.99 -21.15 10.00
CA THR A 396 23.31 -22.44 10.17
C THR A 396 23.23 -23.22 8.87
N PHE A 397 23.32 -22.53 7.74
CA PHE A 397 23.20 -23.09 6.40
C PHE A 397 24.31 -22.54 5.50
N PHE A 398 25.09 -23.45 4.94
CA PHE A 398 26.06 -23.18 3.88
C PHE A 398 25.83 -24.16 2.72
N GLU A 399 25.74 -23.63 1.50
CA GLU A 399 25.64 -24.44 0.29
C GLU A 399 26.50 -23.88 -0.83
N THR A 400 27.23 -24.76 -1.50
CA THR A 400 27.90 -24.49 -2.75
C THR A 400 27.96 -25.71 -3.65
N ASP A 401 28.02 -25.46 -4.95
CA ASP A 401 28.21 -26.45 -6.01
C ASP A 401 29.67 -26.56 -6.49
N SER A 402 30.56 -25.75 -5.92
CA SER A 402 31.93 -25.57 -6.38
C SER A 402 32.95 -25.90 -5.29
N PHE A 403 34.11 -26.43 -5.69
CA PHE A 403 35.24 -26.62 -4.78
C PHE A 403 35.92 -25.29 -4.46
N ALA A 404 36.49 -25.20 -3.26
CA ALA A 404 37.53 -24.22 -3.01
C ALA A 404 38.82 -24.60 -3.74
N ILE A 405 39.52 -23.61 -4.30
CA ILE A 405 40.85 -23.81 -4.90
C ILE A 405 41.84 -24.27 -3.82
N ASP A 406 41.76 -23.67 -2.62
CA ASP A 406 42.55 -24.01 -1.45
C ASP A 406 41.67 -24.45 -0.27
N GLU A 407 41.78 -25.73 0.08
CA GLU A 407 41.10 -26.36 1.23
C GLU A 407 41.97 -26.38 2.51
N SER A 408 43.15 -25.74 2.54
CA SER A 408 44.11 -25.81 3.66
C SER A 408 43.59 -25.27 4.99
N HIS A 409 42.47 -24.53 4.97
CA HIS A 409 41.81 -23.94 6.14
C HIS A 409 40.40 -24.46 6.37
N ILE A 410 40.05 -25.60 5.77
CA ILE A 410 38.70 -26.15 5.86
C ILE A 410 38.32 -26.52 7.31
N GLU A 411 39.28 -26.80 8.20
CA GLU A 411 39.06 -27.10 9.62
C GLU A 411 38.29 -26.00 10.38
N VAL A 412 38.24 -24.78 9.84
CA VAL A 412 37.42 -23.67 10.34
C VAL A 412 35.95 -24.04 10.54
N ILE A 413 35.43 -24.99 9.76
CA ILE A 413 34.05 -25.47 9.87
C ILE A 413 33.76 -26.10 11.24
N GLY A 414 34.77 -26.68 11.90
CA GLY A 414 34.67 -27.18 13.27
C GLY A 414 34.41 -26.09 14.31
N GLU A 415 34.69 -24.82 14.00
CA GLU A 415 34.37 -23.68 14.86
C GLU A 415 32.90 -23.23 14.74
N LEU A 416 32.17 -23.67 13.70
CA LEU A 416 30.80 -23.24 13.41
C LEU A 416 29.77 -24.08 14.16
N LYS A 417 29.71 -23.90 15.49
CA LYS A 417 28.85 -24.68 16.41
C LYS A 417 27.33 -24.64 16.14
N LYS A 418 26.86 -23.74 15.28
CA LYS A 418 25.44 -23.60 14.91
C LYS A 418 25.12 -24.19 13.55
N LEU A 419 26.14 -24.64 12.79
CA LEU A 419 25.99 -25.12 11.44
C LEU A 419 25.17 -26.41 11.43
N LYS A 420 24.05 -26.40 10.73
CA LYS A 420 23.14 -27.55 10.60
C LYS A 420 23.24 -28.18 9.22
N GLN A 421 23.51 -27.37 8.21
CA GLN A 421 23.70 -27.80 6.84
C GLN A 421 25.03 -27.27 6.30
N PHE A 422 25.84 -28.18 5.79
CA PHE A 422 27.11 -27.90 5.12
C PHE A 422 27.17 -28.67 3.79
N THR A 423 26.50 -28.13 2.78
CA THR A 423 26.49 -28.71 1.44
C THR A 423 27.72 -28.21 0.68
N TYR A 424 28.81 -28.96 0.80
CA TYR A 424 30.10 -28.74 0.13
C TYR A 424 30.66 -30.12 -0.26
N PRO A 425 31.35 -30.29 -1.38
CA PRO A 425 31.92 -31.58 -1.80
C PRO A 425 33.11 -32.04 -0.92
N VAL A 426 32.83 -32.43 0.33
CA VAL A 426 33.86 -32.88 1.30
C VAL A 426 34.37 -34.27 0.93
N GLY A 427 35.69 -34.42 0.76
CA GLY A 427 36.33 -35.72 0.60
C GLY A 427 36.69 -36.40 1.93
N ASP A 428 37.40 -35.67 2.81
CA ASP A 428 37.81 -36.18 4.12
C ASP A 428 36.83 -35.76 5.21
N LEU A 429 35.99 -36.68 5.70
CA LEU A 429 34.96 -36.36 6.69
C LEU A 429 35.50 -36.16 8.11
N THR A 430 36.78 -36.47 8.38
CA THR A 430 37.39 -36.27 9.70
C THR A 430 37.28 -34.82 10.20
N ILE A 431 37.25 -33.87 9.27
CA ILE A 431 37.09 -32.43 9.55
C ILE A 431 35.74 -32.11 10.22
N LEU A 432 34.74 -32.97 10.05
CA LEU A 432 33.38 -32.80 10.58
C LEU A 432 33.20 -33.46 11.94
N LYS A 433 34.21 -34.17 12.49
CA LYS A 433 34.10 -34.97 13.71
C LYS A 433 33.52 -34.22 14.92
N ASN A 434 33.81 -32.92 15.03
CA ASN A 434 33.35 -32.07 16.13
C ASN A 434 32.09 -31.25 15.80
N CYS A 435 31.51 -31.42 14.61
CA CYS A 435 30.39 -30.63 14.12
C CYS A 435 29.04 -31.25 14.53
N MET A 436 28.82 -31.41 15.84
CA MET A 436 27.67 -32.14 16.41
C MET A 436 26.29 -31.57 16.06
N SER A 437 26.22 -30.33 15.59
CA SER A 437 24.96 -29.69 15.15
C SER A 437 24.55 -30.04 13.72
N LEU A 438 25.45 -30.64 12.93
CA LEU A 438 25.20 -30.97 11.53
C LEU A 438 24.14 -32.07 11.41
N LYS A 439 23.28 -31.86 10.43
CA LYS A 439 22.20 -32.78 10.03
C LYS A 439 22.27 -33.09 8.54
N GLN A 440 22.71 -32.12 7.75
CA GLN A 440 22.87 -32.26 6.31
C GLN A 440 24.31 -31.94 5.89
N ILE A 441 24.90 -32.82 5.07
CA ILE A 441 26.25 -32.62 4.55
C ILE A 441 26.33 -32.91 3.05
N GLY A 442 27.23 -32.20 2.38
CA GLY A 442 27.71 -32.56 1.05
C GLY A 442 28.90 -33.51 1.16
N VAL A 443 29.01 -34.46 0.24
CA VAL A 443 30.11 -35.42 0.19
C VAL A 443 30.60 -35.63 -1.23
N ASP A 444 31.90 -35.73 -1.40
CA ASP A 444 32.54 -36.05 -2.68
C ASP A 444 32.72 -37.57 -2.80
N ALA A 445 31.95 -38.20 -3.69
CA ALA A 445 32.00 -39.64 -3.91
C ALA A 445 33.38 -40.14 -4.37
N SER A 446 34.18 -39.29 -5.02
CA SER A 446 35.47 -39.67 -5.59
C SER A 446 36.61 -39.62 -4.57
N ARG A 447 36.45 -38.84 -3.48
CA ARG A 447 37.48 -38.60 -2.45
C ARG A 447 37.07 -39.09 -1.05
N LEU A 448 35.91 -39.75 -0.93
CA LEU A 448 35.27 -40.10 0.34
C LEU A 448 36.16 -40.96 1.26
N LYS A 449 36.44 -40.44 2.47
CA LYS A 449 37.11 -41.17 3.57
C LYS A 449 36.70 -40.63 4.94
N GLY A 450 36.98 -41.39 6.01
CA GLY A 450 36.78 -40.96 7.39
C GLY A 450 35.31 -40.93 7.84
N LEU A 451 34.46 -41.78 7.27
CA LEU A 451 33.04 -41.84 7.60
C LEU A 451 32.80 -42.32 9.04
N GLU A 452 33.61 -43.28 9.48
CA GLU A 452 33.63 -43.82 10.84
C GLU A 452 33.94 -42.75 11.89
N GLU A 453 34.69 -41.72 11.53
CA GLU A 453 35.12 -40.65 12.45
C GLU A 453 34.00 -39.65 12.76
N ILE A 454 32.90 -39.69 12.01
CA ILE A 454 31.72 -38.84 12.22
C ILE A 454 30.51 -39.63 12.72
N SER A 455 30.70 -40.87 13.19
CA SER A 455 29.60 -41.74 13.67
C SER A 455 28.76 -41.14 14.80
N ASP A 456 29.34 -40.22 15.57
CA ASP A 456 28.65 -39.53 16.67
C ASP A 456 27.79 -38.34 16.19
N CYS A 457 27.93 -37.92 14.93
CA CYS A 457 27.06 -36.90 14.33
C CYS A 457 25.66 -37.45 14.06
N ASN A 458 24.64 -36.58 14.02
CA ASN A 458 23.28 -36.97 13.67
C ASN A 458 22.94 -36.57 12.23
N ILE A 459 23.71 -37.10 11.28
CA ILE A 459 23.47 -36.87 9.85
C ILE A 459 22.20 -37.61 9.43
N VAL A 460 21.28 -36.87 8.82
CA VAL A 460 20.00 -37.38 8.30
C VAL A 460 19.85 -37.14 6.81
N ASP A 461 20.58 -36.19 6.24
CA ASP A 461 20.50 -35.85 4.81
C ASP A 461 21.89 -35.74 4.19
N ILE A 462 22.07 -36.28 2.99
CA ILE A 462 23.33 -36.16 2.24
C ILE A 462 23.12 -35.70 0.81
N THR A 463 24.03 -34.86 0.32
CA THR A 463 24.13 -34.47 -1.09
C THR A 463 25.44 -35.01 -1.64
N ILE A 464 25.37 -35.87 -2.65
CA ILE A 464 26.55 -36.53 -3.22
C ILE A 464 27.01 -35.77 -4.47
N PHE A 465 28.28 -35.40 -4.48
CA PHE A 465 28.97 -34.73 -5.57
C PHE A 465 29.92 -35.71 -6.26
N HIS A 466 30.21 -35.45 -7.54
CA HIS A 466 31.22 -36.17 -8.33
C HIS A 466 31.10 -37.71 -8.31
N ALA A 467 29.89 -38.23 -8.19
CA ALA A 467 29.67 -39.66 -8.41
C ALA A 467 29.88 -39.98 -9.88
N THR A 468 30.54 -41.11 -10.20
CA THR A 468 30.87 -41.47 -11.59
C THR A 468 29.72 -42.17 -12.31
N SER A 469 28.73 -42.66 -11.56
CA SER A 469 27.52 -43.32 -12.06
C SER A 469 26.44 -43.34 -10.98
N LYS A 470 25.23 -43.72 -11.36
CA LYS A 470 24.12 -43.94 -10.44
C LYS A 470 24.44 -45.04 -9.42
N GLU A 471 25.11 -46.10 -9.85
CA GLU A 471 25.54 -47.22 -8.99
C GLU A 471 26.59 -46.75 -7.97
N ASN A 472 27.54 -45.91 -8.38
CA ASN A 472 28.50 -45.31 -7.47
C ASN A 472 27.82 -44.42 -6.42
N ALA A 473 26.87 -43.57 -6.82
CA ALA A 473 26.09 -42.76 -5.88
C ALA A 473 25.30 -43.64 -4.88
N LYS A 474 24.62 -44.69 -5.36
CA LYS A 474 23.92 -45.65 -4.50
C LYS A 474 24.87 -46.38 -3.54
N SER A 475 26.08 -46.70 -3.97
CA SER A 475 27.10 -47.31 -3.10
C SER A 475 27.49 -46.38 -1.96
N VAL A 476 27.65 -45.07 -2.22
CA VAL A 476 27.90 -44.06 -1.18
C VAL A 476 26.73 -44.01 -0.19
N VAL A 477 25.48 -43.99 -0.68
CA VAL A 477 24.29 -44.04 0.20
C VAL A 477 24.29 -45.30 1.07
N ALA A 478 24.61 -46.46 0.49
CA ALA A 478 24.69 -47.72 1.24
C ALA A 478 25.77 -47.69 2.34
N GLU A 479 26.90 -47.04 2.08
CA GLU A 479 27.97 -46.86 3.06
C GLU A 479 27.51 -45.97 4.22
N PHE A 480 26.86 -44.84 3.93
CA PHE A 480 26.28 -43.96 4.94
C PHE A 480 25.22 -44.65 5.81
N ASN A 481 24.37 -45.49 5.21
CA ASN A 481 23.32 -46.21 5.94
C ASN A 481 23.86 -47.24 6.95
N LYS A 482 25.16 -47.58 6.93
CA LYS A 482 25.79 -48.39 7.98
C LYS A 482 25.93 -47.64 9.31
N TYR A 483 26.05 -46.31 9.25
CA TYR A 483 26.31 -45.43 10.40
C TYR A 483 25.11 -44.54 10.73
N PHE A 484 24.34 -44.11 9.72
CA PHE A 484 23.29 -43.10 9.86
C PHE A 484 21.93 -43.60 9.36
N LYS A 485 20.85 -43.11 9.98
CA LYS A 485 19.48 -43.31 9.48
C LYS A 485 19.10 -42.13 8.57
N LEU A 486 19.48 -42.21 7.31
CA LEU A 486 19.17 -41.16 6.34
C LEU A 486 17.65 -41.04 6.11
N GLN A 487 17.16 -39.81 6.13
CA GLN A 487 15.79 -39.43 5.80
C GLN A 487 15.66 -39.05 4.33
N SER A 488 16.67 -38.35 3.79
CA SER A 488 16.75 -38.05 2.38
C SER A 488 18.20 -38.12 1.87
N TYR A 489 18.33 -38.29 0.55
CA TYR A 489 19.61 -38.19 -0.13
C TYR A 489 19.38 -37.72 -1.57
N GLY A 490 20.36 -37.02 -2.12
CA GLY A 490 20.38 -36.59 -3.51
C GLY A 490 21.79 -36.58 -4.06
N TRP A 491 21.94 -36.42 -5.38
CA TRP A 491 23.24 -36.33 -6.03
C TRP A 491 23.19 -35.37 -7.21
N GLN A 492 24.31 -34.69 -7.45
CA GLN A 492 24.51 -33.91 -8.65
C GLN A 492 24.85 -34.87 -9.81
N VAL A 493 24.01 -34.85 -10.85
CA VAL A 493 24.24 -35.69 -12.04
C VAL A 493 25.37 -35.05 -12.87
N THR A 494 26.48 -35.76 -12.97
CA THR A 494 27.68 -35.32 -13.72
C THR A 494 28.12 -36.32 -14.78
N TRP A 495 27.48 -37.50 -14.84
CA TRP A 495 27.69 -38.53 -15.87
C TRP A 495 26.64 -38.44 -16.96
N LYS A 496 26.98 -38.89 -18.17
CA LYS A 496 26.01 -39.14 -19.24
C LYS A 496 25.51 -40.57 -19.11
N ASP A 497 24.20 -40.77 -19.15
CA ASP A 497 23.56 -42.09 -19.14
C ASP A 497 23.96 -42.95 -20.35
#